data_AF-A0A3D4B2Y0-F1
#
_entry.id   AF-A0A3D4B2Y0-F1
#
_cell.length_a   1.000
_cell.length_b   1.000
_cell.length_c   1.000
_cell.angle_alpha   90.00
_cell.angle_beta   90.00
_cell.angle_gamma   90.00
#
_symmetry.space_group_name_H-M   'P 1'
#
loop_
_entity.id
_entity.type
_entity.pdbx_description
1 polymer ?
#
loop_
_entity_poly.entity_id
_entity_poly.type
_entity_poly.pdbx_seq_one_letter_code
_entity_poly.pdbx_strand_id
1 'polypeptide(L)'
;KFSHWWQSDADYVTAIEQAGKARKRLDPDALLMIDCYMSWDAEVTLKMYHLLTDYRIYWFEDVLTPDHLDELAALRPQLTPVLLAGGEHDFSHHS
;
A
#
# COMPACT_ATOMS: atom_id res chain seq x y z
N LYS A 1 6.70 -8.30 -4.63
CA LYS A 1 7.68 -7.20 -4.49
C LYS A 1 7.55 -6.28 -5.70
N PHE A 2 7.06 -5.06 -5.50
CA PHE A 2 6.96 -4.04 -6.53
C PHE A 2 8.32 -3.31 -6.69
N SER A 3 8.62 -2.80 -7.89
CA SER A 3 9.86 -2.07 -8.18
C SER A 3 10.00 -0.81 -7.32
N HIS A 4 11.24 -0.39 -7.05
CA HIS A 4 11.57 0.67 -6.07
C HIS A 4 11.36 2.10 -6.58
N TRP A 5 10.98 2.28 -7.85
CA TRP A 5 10.69 3.60 -8.42
C TRP A 5 9.56 3.45 -9.43
N TRP A 6 8.47 4.18 -9.23
CA TRP A 6 7.36 4.24 -10.15
C TRP A 6 7.76 5.08 -11.37
N GLN A 7 7.80 4.48 -12.55
CA GLN A 7 8.34 5.15 -13.74
C GLN A 7 7.26 5.48 -14.76
N SER A 8 6.13 4.76 -14.74
CA SER A 8 5.07 4.99 -15.72
C SER A 8 3.71 4.42 -15.31
N ASP A 9 2.67 4.73 -16.10
CA ASP A 9 1.34 4.14 -15.89
C ASP A 9 1.31 2.60 -16.07
N ALA A 10 2.31 2.02 -16.73
CA ALA A 10 2.43 0.56 -16.89
C ALA A 10 2.65 -0.16 -15.55
N ASP A 11 3.25 0.53 -14.57
CA ASP A 11 3.43 -0.02 -13.24
C ASP A 11 2.06 -0.18 -12.53
N TYR A 12 1.07 0.71 -12.80
CA TYR A 12 -0.28 0.65 -12.17
C TYR A 12 -1.00 -0.58 -12.69
N VAL A 13 -0.93 -0.78 -14.01
CA VAL A 13 -1.51 -1.95 -14.67
C VAL A 13 -0.92 -3.23 -14.09
N THR A 14 0.41 -3.28 -13.93
CA THR A 14 1.09 -4.44 -13.35
C THR A 14 0.60 -4.72 -11.94
N ALA A 15 0.49 -3.70 -11.08
CA ALA A 15 0.02 -3.87 -9.71
C ALA A 15 -1.44 -4.33 -9.63
N ILE A 16 -2.31 -3.77 -10.45
CA ILE A 16 -3.72 -4.18 -10.58
C ILE A 16 -3.81 -5.65 -11.01
N GLU A 17 -3.04 -6.06 -12.01
CA GLU A 17 -3.03 -7.44 -12.47
C GLU A 17 -2.59 -8.42 -11.38
N GLN A 18 -1.55 -8.08 -10.62
CA GLN A 18 -1.05 -8.94 -9.54
C GLN A 18 -2.07 -9.04 -8.40
N ALA A 19 -2.71 -7.92 -8.01
CA ALA A 19 -3.77 -7.92 -7.00
C ALA A 19 -4.96 -8.79 -7.45
N GLY A 20 -5.41 -8.64 -8.71
CA GLY A 20 -6.48 -9.45 -9.26
C GLY A 20 -6.13 -10.94 -9.35
N LYS A 21 -4.89 -11.27 -9.71
CA LYS A 21 -4.37 -12.64 -9.71
C LYS A 21 -4.34 -13.23 -8.30
N ALA A 22 -3.96 -12.46 -7.28
CA ALA A 22 -3.95 -12.90 -5.90
C ALA A 22 -5.38 -13.12 -5.37
N ARG A 23 -6.27 -12.14 -5.54
CA ARG A 23 -7.67 -12.21 -5.10
C ARG A 23 -8.41 -13.41 -5.69
N LYS A 24 -8.16 -13.77 -6.95
CA LYS A 24 -8.76 -14.95 -7.60
C LYS A 24 -8.30 -16.30 -7.03
N ARG A 25 -7.13 -16.35 -6.38
CA ARG A 25 -6.56 -17.59 -5.80
C ARG A 25 -6.90 -17.77 -4.34
N LEU A 26 -7.26 -16.69 -3.67
CA LEU A 26 -7.63 -16.69 -2.27
C LEU A 26 -9.12 -17.01 -2.11
N ASP A 27 -9.46 -17.52 -0.93
CA ASP A 27 -10.85 -17.61 -0.50
C ASP A 27 -11.52 -16.21 -0.54
N PRO A 28 -12.81 -16.08 -0.90
CA PRO A 28 -13.53 -14.80 -0.90
C PRO A 28 -13.43 -14.02 0.41
N ASP A 29 -13.27 -14.70 1.55
CA ASP A 29 -13.20 -14.08 2.88
C ASP A 29 -11.77 -13.86 3.37
N ALA A 30 -10.77 -14.34 2.64
CA ALA A 30 -9.38 -14.11 2.99
C ALA A 30 -9.01 -12.62 2.91
N LEU A 31 -8.25 -12.16 3.91
CA LEU A 31 -7.64 -10.84 3.87
C LEU A 31 -6.49 -10.83 2.85
N LEU A 32 -6.39 -9.73 2.09
CA LEU A 32 -5.33 -9.52 1.12
C LEU A 32 -4.60 -8.24 1.48
N MET A 33 -3.29 -8.36 1.62
CA MET A 33 -2.40 -7.27 2.01
C MET A 33 -1.40 -7.00 0.88
N ILE A 34 -0.94 -5.75 0.77
CA ILE A 34 0.11 -5.35 -0.18
C ILE A 34 1.24 -4.69 0.60
N ASP A 35 2.43 -5.26 0.46
CA ASP A 35 3.70 -4.70 0.91
C ASP A 35 4.33 -3.88 -0.22
N CYS A 36 4.49 -2.58 0.05
CA CYS A 36 5.02 -1.60 -0.88
C CYS A 36 6.53 -1.39 -0.73
N TYR A 37 7.19 -1.93 0.29
CA TYR A 37 8.63 -1.82 0.52
C TYR A 37 9.17 -0.39 0.32
N MET A 38 8.46 0.60 0.85
CA MET A 38 8.77 2.04 0.75
C MET A 38 8.91 2.58 -0.68
N SER A 39 8.27 1.95 -1.68
CA SER A 39 8.38 2.38 -3.08
C SER A 39 7.30 3.36 -3.53
N TRP A 40 6.34 3.68 -2.67
CA TRP A 40 5.25 4.61 -2.96
C TRP A 40 5.48 5.96 -2.27
N ASP A 41 4.68 6.94 -2.69
CA ASP A 41 4.47 8.20 -1.98
C ASP A 41 2.96 8.35 -1.68
N ALA A 42 2.57 9.46 -1.06
CA ALA A 42 1.17 9.70 -0.71
C ALA A 42 0.24 9.74 -1.94
N GLU A 43 0.70 10.28 -3.08
CA GLU A 43 -0.09 10.40 -4.30
C GLU A 43 -0.30 9.04 -4.96
N VAL A 44 0.78 8.27 -5.11
CA VAL A 44 0.74 6.89 -5.62
C VAL A 44 -0.15 6.03 -4.74
N THR A 45 -0.03 6.16 -3.42
CA THR A 45 -0.84 5.39 -2.46
C THR A 45 -2.33 5.71 -2.61
N LEU A 46 -2.69 6.99 -2.72
CA LEU A 46 -4.09 7.39 -2.90
C LEU A 46 -4.64 6.92 -4.25
N LYS A 47 -3.85 7.00 -5.33
CA LYS A 47 -4.23 6.50 -6.65
C LYS A 47 -4.43 4.97 -6.62
N MET A 48 -3.51 4.23 -6.00
CA MET A 48 -3.61 2.79 -5.84
C MET A 48 -4.79 2.35 -4.99
N TYR A 49 -5.10 3.08 -3.91
CA TYR A 49 -6.30 2.86 -3.12
C TYR A 49 -7.56 2.86 -3.98
N HIS A 50 -7.72 3.87 -4.84
CA HIS A 50 -8.86 3.93 -5.76
C HIS A 50 -8.84 2.80 -6.79
N LEU A 51 -7.70 2.56 -7.44
CA LEU A 51 -7.56 1.53 -8.48
C LEU A 51 -7.77 0.11 -7.96
N LEU A 52 -7.56 -0.11 -6.66
CA LEU A 52 -7.64 -1.43 -6.04
C LEU A 52 -8.91 -1.67 -5.23
N THR A 53 -9.87 -0.74 -5.24
CA THR A 53 -11.12 -0.81 -4.45
C THR A 53 -11.82 -2.18 -4.59
N ASP A 54 -11.91 -2.71 -5.81
CA ASP A 54 -12.62 -3.96 -6.11
C ASP A 54 -11.92 -5.22 -5.58
N TYR A 55 -10.64 -5.13 -5.19
CA TYR A 55 -9.87 -6.28 -4.72
C TYR A 55 -9.95 -6.50 -3.20
N ARG A 56 -10.68 -5.64 -2.48
CA ARG A 56 -10.83 -5.71 -1.01
C ARG A 56 -9.48 -5.84 -0.31
N ILE A 57 -8.59 -4.89 -0.57
CA ILE A 57 -7.32 -4.82 0.13
C ILE A 57 -7.59 -4.49 1.60
N TYR A 58 -6.94 -5.23 2.50
CA TYR A 58 -7.12 -5.06 3.94
C TYR A 58 -6.15 -4.02 4.51
N TRP A 59 -4.88 -4.09 4.13
CA TRP A 59 -3.89 -3.06 4.44
C TRP A 59 -2.89 -2.84 3.32
N PHE A 60 -2.27 -1.66 3.34
CA PHE A 60 -0.98 -1.40 2.70
C PHE A 60 0.12 -1.32 3.75
N GLU A 61 1.27 -1.92 3.48
CA GLU A 61 2.43 -1.95 4.37
C GLU A 61 3.60 -1.17 3.75
N ASP A 62 4.25 -0.34 4.57
CA ASP A 62 5.41 0.49 4.21
C ASP A 62 5.21 1.29 2.91
N VAL A 63 4.10 2.03 2.86
CA VAL A 63 3.77 2.90 1.72
C VAL A 63 4.66 4.14 1.61
N LEU A 64 5.24 4.57 2.72
CA LEU A 64 6.07 5.76 2.86
C LEU A 64 7.29 5.41 3.71
N THR A 65 8.39 6.16 3.55
CA THR A 65 9.55 6.01 4.43
C THR A 65 9.21 6.50 5.86
N PRO A 66 9.87 5.96 6.90
CA PRO A 66 9.61 6.31 8.30
C PRO A 66 9.76 7.81 8.63
N ASP A 67 10.54 8.54 7.85
CA ASP A 67 10.81 9.97 8.05
C ASP A 67 9.59 10.88 7.79
N HIS A 68 8.51 10.36 7.19
CA HIS A 68 7.32 11.13 6.76
C HIS A 68 6.07 10.84 7.61
N LEU A 69 6.21 10.80 8.94
CA LEU A 69 5.10 10.51 9.87
C LEU A 69 3.89 11.45 9.71
N ASP A 70 4.13 12.74 9.47
CA ASP A 70 3.04 13.73 9.29
C ASP A 70 2.24 13.47 8.02
N GLU A 71 2.89 13.08 6.92
CA GLU A 71 2.23 12.71 5.67
C GLU A 71 1.43 11.43 5.83
N LEU A 72 1.98 10.43 6.54
CA LEU A 72 1.29 9.19 6.85
C LEU A 72 0.02 9.46 7.69
N ALA A 73 0.12 10.36 8.68
CA ALA A 73 -1.01 10.77 9.50
C ALA A 73 -2.11 11.48 8.70
N ALA A 74 -1.74 12.35 7.74
CA ALA A 74 -2.67 13.04 6.87
C ALA A 74 -3.31 12.11 5.82
N LEU A 75 -2.59 11.07 5.39
CA LEU A 75 -3.05 10.10 4.40
C LEU A 75 -4.03 9.08 5.00
N ARG A 76 -3.78 8.61 6.22
CA ARG A 76 -4.57 7.58 6.91
C ARG A 76 -6.10 7.78 6.84
N PRO A 77 -6.68 8.95 7.15
CA PRO A 77 -8.14 9.12 7.08
C PRO A 77 -8.70 8.97 5.64
N GLN A 78 -7.88 9.24 4.62
CA GLN A 78 -8.30 9.19 3.21
C GLN A 78 -8.41 7.75 2.68
N LEU A 79 -7.73 6.79 3.31
CA LEU A 79 -7.68 5.40 2.85
C LEU A 79 -8.70 4.49 3.53
N THR A 80 -9.52 5.02 4.45
CA THR A 80 -10.52 4.22 5.18
C THR A 80 -11.50 3.57 4.19
N PRO A 81 -11.73 2.25 4.26
CA PRO A 81 -11.44 1.33 5.37
C PRO A 81 -10.10 0.58 5.30
N VAL A 82 -9.27 0.81 4.28
CA VAL A 82 -7.96 0.17 4.14
C VAL A 82 -7.01 0.69 5.21
N LEU A 83 -6.35 -0.22 5.91
CA LEU A 83 -5.40 0.11 6.96
C LEU A 83 -4.02 0.44 6.38
N LEU A 84 -3.24 1.22 7.12
CA LEU A 84 -1.81 1.41 6.88
C LEU A 84 -1.02 0.69 7.97
N ALA A 85 -0.08 -0.16 7.57
CA ALA A 85 0.89 -0.83 8.41
C ALA A 85 2.31 -0.31 8.09
N GLY A 86 3.21 -0.36 9.06
CA GLY A 86 4.62 0.00 8.89
C GLY A 86 5.35 0.06 10.22
N GLY A 87 6.60 0.50 10.21
CA GLY A 87 7.45 0.65 11.39
C GLY A 87 8.60 -0.37 11.49
N GLU A 88 8.80 -1.21 10.47
CA GLU A 88 9.93 -2.15 10.44
C GLU A 88 11.31 -1.46 10.38
N HIS A 89 11.34 -0.18 9.96
CA HIS A 89 12.53 0.66 9.86
C HIS A 89 12.56 1.80 10.90
N ASP A 90 11.60 1.85 11.82
CA ASP A 90 11.54 2.87 12.86
C ASP A 90 12.42 2.44 14.06
N PHE A 91 13.72 2.69 13.94
CA PHE A 91 14.67 2.43 15.02
C PHE A 91 14.77 3.65 15.94
N SER A 92 13.71 3.93 16.70
CA SER A 92 13.84 4.77 17.89
C SER A 92 13.00 4.22 19.05
N HIS A 93 13.70 3.72 20.08
CA HIS A 93 13.11 3.60 21.42
C HIS A 93 12.77 5.02 21.88
N HIS A 94 11.50 5.42 21.85
CA HIS A 94 11.08 6.54 22.67
C HIS A 94 11.11 6.07 24.13
N SER A 95 12.10 6.56 24.87
CA SER A 95 12.27 6.37 26.32
C SER A 95 11.39 7.36 27.08
#